data_AF-A0A2V8NGM3-F1
#
_entry.id   AF-A0A2V8NGM3-F1
#
_cell.length_a   1.000
_cell.length_b   1.000
_cell.length_c   1.000
_cell.angle_alpha   90.00
_cell.angle_beta   90.00
_cell.angle_gamma   90.00
#
_symmetry.space_group_name_H-M   'P 1'
#
loop_
_entity.id
_entity.type
_entity.pdbx_description
1 polymer ?
#
loop_
_entity_poly.entity_id
_entity_poly.type
_entity_poly.pdbx_seq_one_letter_code
_entity_poly.pdbx_strand_id
1 'polypeptide(L)' 'EKSVGAVAPGFYADIVAVEGNPLANISAVSKRENVRWVMKAGRVVVDKTKATGKTN' A
#
# COMPACT_ATOMS: atom_id res chain seq x y z
N GLU A 1 20.84 -8.02 4.67
CA GLU A 1 20.24 -7.65 3.37
C GLU A 1 19.24 -8.67 2.78
N LYS A 2 18.88 -9.77 3.46
CA LYS A 2 18.04 -10.86 2.90
C LYS A 2 16.54 -10.83 3.23
N SER A 3 15.98 -9.70 3.68
CA SER A 3 14.64 -9.69 4.31
C SER A 3 13.63 -8.72 3.68
N VAL A 4 13.93 -8.19 2.49
CA VAL A 4 13.15 -7.14 1.82
C VAL A 4 12.97 -7.50 0.34
N GLY A 5 11.78 -7.25 -0.23
CA GLY A 5 11.53 -7.39 -1.67
C GLY A 5 10.64 -8.57 -2.11
N ALA A 6 10.11 -9.37 -1.20
CA ALA A 6 9.19 -10.47 -1.53
C ALA A 6 7.98 -10.51 -0.58
N VAL A 7 6.78 -10.77 -1.12
CA VAL A 7 5.57 -11.01 -0.32
C VAL A 7 5.54 -12.49 0.08
N ALA A 8 6.22 -12.84 1.16
CA ALA A 8 6.31 -14.20 1.70
C ALA A 8 6.39 -14.21 3.24
N PRO A 9 5.92 -15.27 3.92
CA PRO A 9 6.07 -15.40 5.37
C PRO A 9 7.53 -15.30 5.84
N GLY A 10 7.81 -14.52 6.88
CA GLY A 10 9.16 -14.31 7.42
C GLY A 10 9.93 -13.11 6.84
N PHE A 11 9.33 -12.36 5.91
CA PHE A 11 9.88 -11.12 5.35
C PHE A 11 9.23 -9.88 5.97
N TYR A 12 9.91 -8.74 5.93
CA TYR A 12 9.29 -7.48 6.36
C TYR A 12 8.13 -7.15 5.44
N ALA A 13 6.93 -7.05 6.02
CA ALA A 13 5.71 -6.70 5.30
C ALA A 13 5.69 -5.19 5.02
N ASP A 14 6.34 -4.79 3.92
CA ASP A 14 6.23 -3.46 3.33
C ASP A 14 5.30 -3.56 2.11
N ILE A 15 4.07 -3.08 2.25
CA ILE A 15 3.03 -3.20 1.23
C ILE A 15 2.41 -1.83 0.98
N VAL A 16 2.28 -1.47 -0.30
CA VAL A 16 1.60 -0.25 -0.75
C VAL A 16 0.42 -0.65 -1.61
N ALA A 17 -0.79 -0.26 -1.20
CA ALA A 17 -2.00 -0.41 -2.01
C ALA A 17 -2.22 0.88 -2.82
N VAL A 18 -2.30 0.72 -4.13
CA VAL A 18 -2.58 1.81 -5.07
C VAL A 18 -3.89 1.57 -5.81
N GLU A 19 -4.52 2.65 -6.21
CA GLU A 19 -5.68 2.65 -7.08
C GLU A 19 -5.23 2.66 -8.55
N GLY A 20 -5.76 1.71 -9.34
CA GLY A 20 -5.36 1.49 -10.74
C GLY A 20 -4.30 0.41 -10.93
N ASN A 21 -4.01 0.07 -12.19
CA ASN A 21 -3.03 -0.95 -12.54
C ASN A 21 -1.66 -0.32 -12.85
N PRO A 22 -0.63 -0.51 -12.01
CA PRO A 22 0.70 0.05 -12.24
C PRO A 22 1.43 -0.56 -13.43
N LEU A 23 1.07 -1.77 -13.87
CA LEU A 23 1.64 -2.40 -15.07
C LEU A 23 1.11 -1.76 -16.36
N ALA A 24 -0.13 -1.25 -16.34
CA ALA A 24 -0.72 -0.54 -17.47
C ALA A 24 -0.37 0.96 -17.46
N ASN A 25 -0.23 1.55 -16.27
CA ASN A 25 0.16 2.95 -16.11
C ASN A 25 0.92 3.18 -14.79
N ILE A 26 2.22 3.46 -14.89
CA ILE A 26 3.09 3.67 -13.74
C ILE A 26 2.71 4.89 -12.88
N SER A 27 1.90 5.82 -13.41
CA SER A 27 1.39 6.96 -12.64
C SER A 27 0.54 6.54 -11.44
N ALA A 28 0.06 5.28 -11.40
CA ALA A 28 -0.64 4.70 -10.26
C ALA A 28 0.20 4.71 -8.97
N VAL A 29 1.53 4.58 -9.06
CA VAL A 29 2.41 4.59 -7.88
C VAL A 29 3.05 5.95 -7.60
N SER A 30 3.23 6.78 -8.63
CA SER A 30 3.89 8.09 -8.49
C SER A 30 2.97 9.17 -7.92
N LYS A 31 1.66 9.06 -8.15
CA LYS A 31 0.68 10.04 -7.68
C LYS A 31 0.22 9.69 -6.27
N ARG A 32 0.42 10.62 -5.33
CA ARG A 32 0.06 10.45 -3.92
C ARG A 32 -1.44 10.23 -3.71
N GLU A 33 -2.29 10.76 -4.59
CA GLU A 33 -3.74 10.53 -4.57
C GLU A 33 -4.13 9.07 -4.78
N ASN A 34 -3.38 8.35 -5.63
CA ASN A 34 -3.65 6.94 -5.95
C ASN A 34 -3.16 5.99 -4.86
N VAL A 35 -2.26 6.42 -3.97
CA VAL A 35 -1.84 5.61 -2.82
C VAL A 35 -2.93 5.62 -1.74
N ARG A 36 -3.63 4.50 -1.59
CA ARG A 36 -4.77 4.33 -0.68
C ARG A 36 -4.37 3.84 0.70
N TRP A 37 -3.34 3.00 0.77
CA TRP A 37 -2.92 2.38 2.02
C TRP A 37 -1.45 1.97 1.98
N VAL A 38 -0.75 2.09 3.11
CA VAL A 38 0.67 1.70 3.24
C VAL A 38 0.88 1.00 4.57
N MET A 39 1.50 -0.17 4.53
CA MET A 39 2.07 -0.88 5.67
C MET A 39 3.58 -0.90 5.56
N LYS A 40 4.25 -0.61 6.68
CA LYS A 40 5.69 -0.68 6.83
C LYS A 40 6.02 -1.51 8.06
N ALA A 41 6.88 -2.52 7.91
CA ALA A 41 7.28 -3.42 9.00
C ALA A 41 6.09 -3.97 9.81
N GLY A 42 4.99 -4.33 9.14
CA GLY A 42 3.78 -4.85 9.77
C GLY A 42 2.87 -3.82 10.44
N ARG A 43 3.19 -2.51 10.37
CA ARG A 43 2.32 -1.44 10.88
C ARG A 43 1.76 -0.60 9.74
N VAL A 44 0.46 -0.32 9.80
CA VAL A 44 -0.20 0.61 8.88
C VAL A 44 0.25 2.03 9.20
N VAL A 45 0.82 2.71 8.21
CA VAL A 45 1.30 4.09 8.34
C VAL A 45 0.49 5.07 7.50
N VAL A 46 -0.24 4.58 6.49
CA VAL A 46 -1.21 5.36 5.72
C VAL A 46 -2.47 4.52 5.56
N ASP A 47 -3.62 5.08 5.92
CA ASP A 47 -4.92 4.49 5.68
C ASP A 47 -5.91 5.58 5.23
N LYS A 48 -6.22 5.58 3.93
CA LYS A 48 -7.23 6.47 3.33
C LYS A 48 -8.52 5.72 3.00
N THR A 49 -8.65 4.47 3.44
CA THR A 49 -9.84 3.64 3.18
C THR A 49 -11.03 4.06 4.06
N LYS A 50 -10.78 4.77 5.16
CA LYS A 50 -11.81 5.18 6.13
C LYS A 50 -12.64 6.41 5.76
N ALA A 51 -12.42 7.01 4.59
CA ALA A 51 -13.15 8.22 4.18
C ALA A 51 -14.62 7.99 3.80
N THR A 52 -15.11 6.75 3.78
CA THR A 52 -16.51 6.42 3.41
C THR A 52 -17.28 5.62 4.47
N GLY A 53 -16.80 5.58 5.72
CA GLY A 53 -17.45 4.88 6.83
C GLY A 53 -18.11 5.81 7.86
N LYS A 54 -18.91 6.80 7.44
CA LYS A 54 -19.93 7.40 8.31
C LYS A 54 -21.28 6.79 7.94
N THR A 55 -21.70 5.75 8.66
CA THR A 55 -23.12 5.48 8.94
C THR A 55 -23.22 4.62 10.20
N ASN A 56 -23.97 5.19 11.15
CA ASN A 56 -24.47 4.72 12.45
C ASN A 56 -23.46 4.55 13.59
#